data_AF-A0AAN7ILQ6-F1
#
_entry.id   AF-A0AAN7ILQ6-F1
#
_cell.length_a   1.000
_cell.length_b   1.000
_cell.length_c   1.000
_cell.angle_alpha   90.00
_cell.angle_beta   90.00
_cell.angle_gamma   90.00
#
_symmetry.space_group_name_H-M   'P 1'
#
loop_
_entity.id
_entity.type
_entity.pdbx_description
1 polymer ?
#
loop_
_entity_poly.entity_id
_entity_poly.type
_entity_poly.pdbx_seq_one_letter_code
_entity_poly.pdbx_strand_id
1 'polypeptide(L)'
;MEVDDTVCSIDAKFTNEVSALLNPPHPLHLQEYFDNVISRRQCRGIKVKQNGELGKALYADLDFKEGELVLKDQMLVGIQHCSNKIDCLVCSFCFRFIGSIELQIGRRLYLQDLGVSVNHESDLETFKHIPEDCCQTDSSDGEDNSLMNNHDNLGNCASSSSKERFPLPREVVESLMNGELVLPYSKEFSLPPVVRCAGGCGEAFYCSKSCAEADWELSHCLLCTGESSKSLCREALLKFIQHANDTNDIFLLAAKVISSTILRYRKLKVTHLEEREKCATPNVSDHSDISLLLEAWKPISMGHKKRWWDCVALPDDVDSSDEAAFRMQLKELAFKSLQLLKAAVFSKECEPLFSLEIYGQIIGMFELNNLDLVVASPVEDYFLYIDDLPYPEKQEAEKVTRPFLDALGDDYSVCCQGQRWPSNNYCTQTHLQGGRGYNFICR
;
A
#
# COMPACT_ATOMS: atom_id res chain seq x y z
N MET A 1 -12.32 -34.76 -19.23
CA MET A 1 -13.13 -33.57 -18.90
C MET A 1 -12.30 -32.79 -17.91
N GLU A 2 -11.41 -31.97 -18.43
CA GLU A 2 -10.69 -30.99 -17.63
C GLU A 2 -11.73 -29.97 -17.16
N VAL A 3 -11.84 -29.81 -15.84
CA VAL A 3 -12.65 -28.73 -15.27
C VAL A 3 -11.93 -27.45 -15.64
N ASP A 4 -12.62 -26.52 -16.29
CA ASP A 4 -12.12 -25.18 -16.53
C ASP A 4 -11.88 -24.51 -15.17
N ASP A 5 -10.66 -24.66 -14.66
CA ASP A 5 -10.22 -24.23 -13.33
C ASP A 5 -10.19 -22.70 -13.19
N THR A 6 -10.59 -21.94 -14.21
CA THR A 6 -10.67 -20.47 -14.19
C THR A 6 -12.00 -19.94 -13.67
N VAL A 7 -13.00 -20.82 -13.47
CA VAL A 7 -14.33 -20.42 -12.97
C VAL A 7 -14.38 -20.49 -11.46
N CYS A 8 -14.44 -19.33 -10.79
CA CYS A 8 -14.60 -19.26 -9.35
C CYS A 8 -15.98 -19.80 -8.93
N SER A 9 -16.01 -20.94 -8.24
CA SER A 9 -17.25 -21.59 -7.80
C SER A 9 -18.11 -20.72 -6.86
N ILE A 10 -17.49 -19.75 -6.18
CA ILE A 10 -18.20 -18.82 -5.27
C ILE A 10 -19.08 -17.85 -6.07
N ASP A 11 -18.64 -17.40 -7.24
CA ASP A 11 -19.39 -16.44 -8.06
C ASP A 11 -20.73 -17.03 -8.52
N ALA A 12 -20.74 -18.32 -8.87
CA ALA A 12 -21.95 -19.05 -9.23
C ALA A 12 -22.83 -19.39 -8.01
N LYS A 13 -22.24 -19.68 -6.85
CA LYS A 13 -22.96 -20.08 -5.64
C LYS A 13 -23.65 -18.90 -4.94
N PHE A 14 -23.03 -17.71 -4.94
CA PHE A 14 -23.49 -16.53 -4.21
C PHE A 14 -23.81 -15.36 -5.14
N THR A 15 -24.36 -15.64 -6.32
CA THR A 15 -24.59 -14.63 -7.36
C THR A 15 -25.38 -13.42 -6.85
N ASN A 16 -26.38 -13.62 -5.98
CA ASN A 16 -27.21 -12.54 -5.44
C ASN A 16 -26.44 -11.69 -4.42
N GLU A 17 -25.71 -12.32 -3.50
CA GLU A 17 -24.92 -11.65 -2.46
C GLU A 17 -23.73 -10.89 -3.06
N VAL A 18 -23.05 -11.51 -4.03
CA VAL A 18 -21.98 -10.89 -4.80
C VAL A 18 -22.53 -9.68 -5.54
N SER A 19 -23.66 -9.82 -6.25
CA SER A 19 -24.31 -8.68 -6.92
C SER A 19 -24.65 -7.56 -5.92
N ALA A 20 -25.19 -7.88 -4.75
CA ALA A 20 -25.51 -6.87 -3.73
C ALA A 20 -24.26 -6.12 -3.21
N LEU A 21 -23.13 -6.80 -3.03
CA LEU A 21 -21.86 -6.20 -2.59
C LEU A 21 -21.20 -5.34 -3.68
N LEU A 22 -21.38 -5.71 -4.95
CA LEU A 22 -20.83 -4.97 -6.10
C LEU A 22 -21.71 -3.77 -6.50
N ASN A 23 -23.01 -3.79 -6.16
CA ASN A 23 -23.91 -2.71 -6.50
C ASN A 23 -23.46 -1.38 -5.86
N PRO A 24 -23.35 -0.30 -6.65
CA PRO A 24 -23.02 1.01 -6.10
C PRO A 24 -24.15 1.50 -5.18
N PRO A 25 -23.81 2.21 -4.09
CA PRO A 25 -24.82 2.75 -3.19
C PRO A 25 -25.69 3.80 -3.89
N HIS A 26 -26.95 3.92 -3.45
CA HIS A 26 -27.85 4.96 -3.93
C HIS A 26 -27.25 6.36 -3.65
N PRO A 27 -27.39 7.35 -4.55
CA PRO A 27 -26.78 8.68 -4.39
C PRO A 27 -27.06 9.37 -3.05
N LEU A 28 -28.26 9.19 -2.50
CA LEU A 28 -28.61 9.72 -1.17
C LEU A 28 -27.77 9.09 -0.04
N HIS A 29 -27.62 7.77 -0.03
CA HIS A 29 -26.80 7.07 0.97
C HIS A 29 -25.31 7.42 0.82
N LEU A 30 -24.87 7.66 -0.41
CA LEU A 30 -23.52 8.13 -0.70
C LEU A 30 -23.28 9.53 -0.12
N GLN A 31 -24.23 10.45 -0.30
CA GLN A 31 -24.17 11.79 0.30
C GLN A 31 -24.14 11.72 1.82
N GLU A 32 -25.07 10.97 2.42
CA GLU A 32 -25.13 10.78 3.87
C GLU A 32 -23.85 10.17 4.43
N TYR A 33 -23.24 9.21 3.73
CA TYR A 33 -21.97 8.63 4.14
C TYR A 33 -20.88 9.69 4.22
N PHE A 34 -20.69 10.50 3.17
CA PHE A 34 -19.63 11.50 3.15
C PHE A 34 -19.91 12.68 4.08
N ASP A 35 -21.15 13.11 4.22
CA ASP A 35 -21.53 14.13 5.20
C ASP A 35 -21.18 13.67 6.64
N ASN A 36 -21.42 12.39 6.94
CA ASN A 36 -21.02 11.79 8.22
C ASN A 36 -19.49 11.72 8.38
N VAL A 37 -18.75 11.36 7.33
CA VAL A 37 -17.27 11.31 7.37
C VAL A 37 -16.68 12.71 7.59
N ILE A 38 -17.15 13.71 6.85
CA ILE A 38 -16.73 15.12 6.97
C ILE A 38 -17.04 15.65 8.37
N SER A 39 -18.26 15.42 8.86
CA SER A 39 -18.72 15.84 10.19
C SER A 39 -17.87 15.25 11.31
N ARG A 40 -17.64 13.93 11.30
CA ARG A 40 -16.80 13.24 12.30
C ARG A 40 -15.37 13.76 12.33
N ARG A 41 -14.86 14.24 11.20
CA ARG A 41 -13.51 14.79 11.05
C ARG A 41 -13.39 16.25 11.37
N GLN A 42 -14.51 16.91 11.66
CA GLN A 42 -14.55 18.34 11.92
C GLN A 42 -13.98 19.16 10.74
N CYS A 43 -14.00 18.60 9.53
CA CYS A 43 -13.67 19.34 8.32
C CYS A 43 -14.87 20.24 7.99
N ARG A 44 -14.65 21.56 7.94
CA ARG A 44 -15.72 22.54 7.71
C ARG A 44 -15.59 23.14 6.31
N GLY A 45 -16.70 23.59 5.75
CA GLY A 45 -16.70 24.31 4.48
C GLY A 45 -16.38 23.44 3.27
N ILE A 46 -16.48 22.12 3.38
CA ILE A 46 -16.36 21.20 2.25
C ILE A 46 -17.60 20.32 2.14
N LYS A 47 -17.97 19.99 0.91
CA LYS A 47 -19.03 19.04 0.57
C LYS A 47 -18.59 18.17 -0.57
N VAL A 48 -19.22 17.02 -0.64
CA VAL A 48 -18.94 16.03 -1.66
C VAL A 48 -20.12 16.00 -2.57
N LYS A 49 -19.86 16.09 -3.88
CA LYS A 49 -20.92 16.02 -4.88
C LYS A 49 -20.51 15.07 -5.98
N GLN A 50 -21.50 14.39 -6.53
CA GLN A 50 -21.33 13.56 -7.71
C GLN A 50 -21.69 14.38 -8.95
N ASN A 51 -20.77 14.43 -9.89
CA ASN A 51 -20.97 14.96 -11.23
C ASN A 51 -21.04 13.77 -12.20
N GLY A 52 -22.06 13.73 -13.04
CA GLY A 52 -22.28 12.63 -14.00
C GLY A 52 -21.13 12.43 -14.99
N GLU A 53 -20.35 13.49 -15.28
CA GLU A 53 -19.23 13.43 -16.23
C GLU A 53 -17.87 13.18 -15.56
N LEU A 54 -17.66 13.74 -14.36
CA LEU A 54 -16.35 13.77 -13.69
C LEU A 54 -16.27 12.83 -12.46
N GLY A 55 -17.34 12.10 -12.16
CA GLY A 55 -17.42 11.26 -10.97
C GLY A 55 -17.60 12.08 -9.69
N LYS A 56 -16.93 11.70 -8.60
CA LYS A 56 -17.10 12.34 -7.28
C LYS A 56 -15.99 13.37 -7.06
N ALA A 57 -16.37 14.57 -6.59
CA ALA A 57 -15.41 15.62 -6.27
C ALA A 57 -15.75 16.33 -4.95
N LEU A 58 -14.72 16.94 -4.37
CA LEU A 58 -14.82 17.84 -3.23
C LEU A 58 -15.08 19.26 -3.71
N TYR A 59 -16.04 19.93 -3.08
CA TYR A 59 -16.44 21.29 -3.35
C TYR A 59 -16.33 22.12 -2.08
N ALA A 60 -15.81 23.34 -2.21
CA ALA A 60 -15.91 24.32 -1.16
C ALA A 60 -17.38 24.76 -0.97
N ASP A 61 -17.80 24.86 0.28
CA ASP A 61 -19.08 25.39 0.74
C ASP A 61 -18.88 26.73 1.48
N LEU A 62 -17.62 27.11 1.75
CA LEU A 62 -17.17 28.36 2.37
C LEU A 62 -15.88 28.82 1.69
N ASP A 63 -15.53 30.09 1.88
CA ASP A 63 -14.24 30.64 1.43
C ASP A 63 -13.11 30.19 2.37
N PHE A 64 -11.98 29.77 1.79
CA PHE A 64 -10.76 29.41 2.52
C PHE A 64 -9.67 30.47 2.32
N LYS A 65 -8.87 30.70 3.35
CA LYS A 65 -7.67 31.55 3.24
C LYS A 65 -6.47 30.73 2.75
N GLU A 66 -5.49 31.41 2.15
CA GLU A 66 -4.21 30.79 1.82
C GLU A 66 -3.54 30.21 3.08
N GLY A 67 -3.07 28.97 2.99
CA GLY A 67 -2.48 28.24 4.12
C GLY A 67 -3.48 27.60 5.10
N GLU A 68 -4.79 27.76 4.88
CA GLU A 68 -5.82 27.13 5.70
C GLU A 68 -5.91 25.62 5.44
N LEU A 69 -5.99 24.82 6.50
CA LEU A 69 -6.20 23.37 6.40
C LEU A 69 -7.62 23.07 5.94
N VAL A 70 -7.77 22.69 4.68
CA VAL A 70 -9.08 22.37 4.06
C VAL A 70 -9.57 20.97 4.44
N LEU A 71 -8.67 19.98 4.44
CA LEU A 71 -9.02 18.58 4.68
C LEU A 71 -7.90 17.86 5.44
N LYS A 72 -8.29 17.14 6.49
CA LYS A 72 -7.46 16.13 7.14
C LYS A 72 -8.19 14.79 7.10
N ASP A 73 -7.60 13.82 6.40
CA ASP A 73 -8.20 12.51 6.19
C ASP A 73 -7.48 11.43 7.00
N GLN A 74 -8.20 10.36 7.32
CA GLN A 74 -7.63 9.13 7.83
C GLN A 74 -7.70 8.08 6.73
N MET A 75 -6.54 7.48 6.47
CA MET A 75 -6.42 6.36 5.55
C MET A 75 -7.31 5.20 6.00
N LEU A 76 -8.05 4.62 5.06
CA LEU A 76 -8.86 3.43 5.28
C LEU A 76 -7.99 2.17 5.28
N VAL A 77 -7.12 2.05 4.27
CA VAL A 77 -6.13 0.97 4.12
C VAL A 77 -4.88 1.55 3.47
N GLY A 78 -3.71 1.05 3.86
CA GLY A 78 -2.47 1.32 3.15
C GLY A 78 -1.37 0.36 3.55
N ILE A 79 -0.32 0.34 2.73
CA ILE A 79 0.88 -0.48 2.91
C ILE A 79 2.11 0.34 2.52
N GLN A 80 3.22 0.04 3.18
CA GLN A 80 4.54 0.40 2.68
C GLN A 80 4.97 -0.68 1.68
N HIS A 81 5.60 -0.28 0.56
CA HIS A 81 6.15 -1.23 -0.40
C HIS A 81 7.15 -2.17 0.27
N CYS A 82 7.18 -3.43 -0.15
CA CYS A 82 8.06 -4.44 0.44
C CYS A 82 9.54 -4.07 0.28
N SER A 83 9.93 -3.54 -0.88
CA SER A 83 11.28 -3.03 -1.17
C SER A 83 11.64 -1.86 -0.26
N ASN A 84 10.72 -0.91 -0.06
CA ASN A 84 10.95 0.28 0.76
C ASN A 84 11.09 -0.02 2.27
N LYS A 85 10.65 -1.19 2.76
CA LYS A 85 10.84 -1.60 4.17
C LYS A 85 12.31 -1.77 4.56
N ILE A 86 13.18 -1.98 3.57
CA ILE A 86 14.63 -2.09 3.76
C ILE A 86 15.22 -0.71 4.08
N ASP A 87 14.78 0.32 3.36
CA ASP A 87 15.29 1.69 3.51
C ASP A 87 14.63 2.45 4.65
N CYS A 88 13.35 2.18 4.93
CA CYS A 88 12.54 2.99 5.83
C CYS A 88 11.91 2.12 6.93
N LEU A 89 12.35 2.29 8.18
CA LEU A 89 11.68 1.68 9.32
C LEU A 89 10.59 2.63 9.83
N VAL A 90 9.34 2.31 9.50
CA VAL A 90 8.16 3.09 9.88
C VAL A 90 7.13 2.27 10.64
N CYS A 91 6.19 2.98 11.27
CA CYS A 91 5.00 2.37 11.85
C CYS A 91 4.14 1.71 10.75
N SER A 92 3.86 0.41 10.86
CA SER A 92 3.07 -0.35 9.89
C SER A 92 1.59 0.07 9.81
N PHE A 93 1.13 0.92 10.74
CA PHE A 93 -0.23 1.47 10.76
C PHE A 93 -0.32 2.90 10.24
N CYS A 94 0.58 3.79 10.70
CA CYS A 94 0.52 5.22 10.38
C CYS A 94 1.70 5.77 9.57
N PHE A 95 2.68 4.92 9.24
CA PHE A 95 3.85 5.21 8.40
C PHE A 95 4.79 6.32 8.89
N ARG A 96 4.58 6.81 10.12
CA ARG A 96 5.56 7.65 10.79
C ARG A 96 6.84 6.85 11.04
N PHE A 97 7.99 7.44 10.73
CA PHE A 97 9.31 6.90 11.11
C PHE A 97 9.40 6.66 12.61
N ILE A 98 10.09 5.59 13.02
CA ILE A 98 10.22 5.14 14.41
C ILE A 98 11.67 4.82 14.77
N GLY A 99 12.01 4.79 16.06
CA GLY A 99 13.37 4.51 16.54
C GLY A 99 14.20 5.77 16.73
N SER A 100 15.34 5.87 16.05
CA SER A 100 16.22 7.04 16.07
C SER A 100 16.85 7.25 14.69
N ILE A 101 17.49 8.41 14.48
CA ILE A 101 18.24 8.68 13.24
C ILE A 101 19.31 7.62 13.01
N GLU A 102 20.02 7.24 14.07
CA GLU A 102 21.05 6.20 14.04
C GLU A 102 20.48 4.84 13.65
N LEU A 103 19.31 4.47 14.18
CA LEU A 103 18.66 3.22 13.80
C LEU A 103 18.24 3.22 12.31
N GLN A 104 17.75 4.34 11.79
CA GLN A 104 17.37 4.44 10.37
C GLN A 104 18.60 4.28 9.46
N ILE A 105 19.67 5.03 9.74
CA ILE A 105 20.92 4.97 8.98
C ILE A 105 21.55 3.57 9.09
N GLY A 106 21.69 3.06 10.32
CA GLY A 106 22.35 1.79 10.61
C GLY A 106 21.63 0.60 9.97
N ARG A 107 20.29 0.54 10.07
CA ARG A 107 19.50 -0.54 9.44
C ARG A 107 19.69 -0.57 7.93
N ARG A 108 19.67 0.61 7.31
CA ARG A 108 19.80 0.71 5.87
C ARG A 108 21.16 0.25 5.39
N LEU A 109 22.23 0.79 5.97
CA LEU A 109 23.61 0.39 5.63
C LEU A 109 23.80 -1.12 5.86
N TYR A 110 23.29 -1.65 6.97
CA TYR A 110 23.38 -3.08 7.28
C TYR A 110 22.68 -3.96 6.23
N LEU A 111 21.49 -3.59 5.78
CA LEU A 111 20.73 -4.37 4.80
C LEU A 111 21.28 -4.20 3.38
N GLN A 112 21.81 -3.01 3.04
CA GLN A 112 22.51 -2.80 1.77
C GLN A 112 23.75 -3.69 1.67
N ASP A 113 24.56 -3.78 2.74
CA ASP A 113 25.75 -4.64 2.79
C ASP A 113 25.44 -6.13 2.65
N LEU A 114 24.24 -6.57 3.06
CA LEU A 114 23.76 -7.94 2.87
C LEU A 114 23.29 -8.25 1.44
N GLY A 115 23.39 -7.29 0.51
CA GLY A 115 22.92 -7.43 -0.86
C GLY A 115 21.39 -7.42 -0.97
N VAL A 116 20.70 -6.89 0.05
CA VAL A 116 19.23 -6.78 0.08
C VAL A 116 18.75 -5.50 -0.63
N SER A 117 19.68 -4.64 -1.07
CA SER A 117 19.39 -3.46 -1.88
C SER A 117 18.88 -3.86 -3.27
N VAL A 118 17.60 -3.66 -3.52
CA VAL A 118 17.04 -3.70 -4.87
C VAL A 118 17.42 -2.39 -5.55
N ASN A 119 18.05 -2.45 -6.71
CA ASN A 119 18.35 -1.27 -7.51
C ASN A 119 17.08 -0.43 -7.66
N HIS A 120 17.15 0.86 -7.29
CA HIS A 120 16.13 1.86 -7.60
C HIS A 120 16.16 2.15 -9.11
N GLU A 121 15.75 1.18 -9.92
CA GLU A 121 15.21 1.45 -11.24
C GLU A 121 13.78 0.91 -11.27
N SER A 122 12.88 1.83 -11.55
CA SER A 122 11.51 1.59 -11.95
C SER A 122 11.50 0.76 -13.23
N ASP A 123 11.72 -0.53 -13.10
CA ASP A 123 11.29 -1.48 -14.12
C ASP A 123 9.81 -1.74 -13.85
N LEU A 124 9.00 -0.90 -14.49
CA LEU A 124 7.74 -1.29 -15.07
C LEU A 124 8.01 -2.36 -16.15
N GLU A 125 8.67 -3.46 -15.80
CA GLU A 125 8.88 -4.62 -16.65
C GLU A 125 7.69 -5.55 -16.43
N THR A 126 6.60 -5.12 -17.06
CA THR A 126 5.51 -5.94 -17.55
C THR A 126 6.07 -7.28 -18.06
N PHE A 127 5.72 -8.37 -17.36
CA PHE A 127 5.78 -9.76 -17.80
C PHE A 127 7.06 -10.24 -18.51
N LYS A 128 8.19 -10.36 -17.78
CA LYS A 128 9.26 -11.28 -18.20
C LYS A 128 8.87 -12.74 -17.91
N HIS A 129 8.41 -13.39 -18.97
CA HIS A 129 8.33 -14.83 -19.28
C HIS A 129 8.57 -15.87 -18.15
N ILE A 130 7.53 -16.66 -17.89
CA ILE A 130 7.61 -17.99 -17.30
C ILE A 130 8.38 -18.90 -18.28
N PRO A 131 9.40 -19.66 -17.85
CA PRO A 131 10.08 -20.61 -18.73
C PRO A 131 9.16 -21.82 -18.96
N GLU A 132 8.75 -22.03 -20.21
CA GLU A 132 8.22 -23.32 -20.67
C GLU A 132 9.35 -24.36 -20.67
N ASP A 133 8.99 -25.53 -20.18
CA ASP A 133 9.87 -26.67 -19.98
C ASP A 133 10.35 -27.27 -21.32
N CYS A 134 11.52 -27.89 -21.22
CA CYS A 134 12.41 -28.42 -22.23
C CYS A 134 11.76 -29.23 -23.37
N CYS A 135 12.06 -28.89 -24.63
CA CYS A 135 12.18 -29.86 -25.72
C CYS A 135 13.34 -29.47 -26.65
N GLN A 136 14.38 -30.31 -26.69
CA GLN A 136 15.50 -30.25 -27.62
C GLN A 136 15.04 -30.49 -29.06
N THR A 137 15.55 -29.73 -30.05
CA THR A 137 16.26 -30.29 -31.22
C THR A 137 16.98 -29.19 -32.02
N ASP A 138 18.09 -29.59 -32.64
CA ASP A 138 19.13 -28.80 -33.32
C ASP A 138 18.70 -28.06 -34.60
N SER A 139 19.33 -26.91 -34.91
CA SER A 139 20.35 -26.80 -35.98
C SER A 139 20.57 -25.37 -36.51
N SER A 140 21.84 -25.10 -36.85
CA SER A 140 22.34 -24.37 -38.04
C SER A 140 22.27 -22.83 -38.10
N ASP A 141 23.42 -22.22 -37.79
CA ASP A 141 24.25 -21.34 -38.63
C ASP A 141 23.59 -20.34 -39.61
N GLY A 142 24.01 -19.07 -39.49
CA GLY A 142 23.82 -18.04 -40.50
C GLY A 142 24.28 -16.64 -40.06
N GLU A 143 25.57 -16.36 -40.21
CA GLU A 143 26.15 -15.01 -40.21
C GLU A 143 25.64 -14.21 -41.43
N ASP A 144 25.33 -12.91 -41.29
CA ASP A 144 25.99 -11.87 -42.12
C ASP A 144 25.68 -10.43 -41.64
N ASN A 145 26.61 -9.56 -42.03
CA ASN A 145 26.96 -8.22 -41.58
C ASN A 145 26.22 -7.06 -42.30
N SER A 146 26.46 -5.85 -41.75
CA SER A 146 26.65 -4.53 -42.39
C SER A 146 25.65 -3.45 -41.89
N LEU A 147 26.06 -2.49 -41.05
CA LEU A 147 26.91 -1.29 -41.22
C LEU A 147 26.17 -0.01 -41.69
N MET A 148 26.10 0.95 -40.74
CA MET A 148 26.12 2.43 -40.83
C MET A 148 24.92 3.22 -41.41
N ASN A 149 24.35 4.14 -40.61
CA ASN A 149 24.83 5.54 -40.57
C ASN A 149 24.24 6.37 -39.40
N ASN A 150 25.11 7.22 -38.84
CA ASN A 150 24.88 8.19 -37.76
C ASN A 150 24.13 9.45 -38.22
N HIS A 151 23.36 10.09 -37.33
CA HIS A 151 23.45 11.54 -37.05
C HIS A 151 22.62 11.97 -35.83
N ASP A 152 23.31 12.09 -34.70
CA ASP A 152 23.38 13.18 -33.71
C ASP A 152 22.20 14.11 -33.35
N ASN A 153 22.05 14.21 -32.02
CA ASN A 153 21.83 15.40 -31.18
C ASN A 153 20.40 15.91 -30.92
N LEU A 154 19.84 15.48 -29.76
CA LEU A 154 19.23 16.43 -28.82
C LEU A 154 19.24 15.90 -27.37
N GLY A 155 19.99 16.58 -26.50
CA GLY A 155 19.69 16.69 -25.06
C GLY A 155 20.28 15.63 -24.12
N ASN A 156 21.57 15.72 -23.80
CA ASN A 156 22.16 15.07 -22.63
C ASN A 156 21.43 15.47 -21.34
N CYS A 157 20.68 14.54 -20.74
CA CYS A 157 20.41 14.53 -19.31
C CYS A 157 21.44 13.59 -18.66
N ALA A 158 22.08 14.09 -17.60
CA ALA A 158 23.24 13.50 -16.97
C ALA A 158 23.03 12.02 -16.61
N SER A 159 23.76 11.14 -17.29
CA SER A 159 24.06 9.79 -16.82
C SER A 159 24.72 9.90 -15.44
N SER A 160 24.04 9.45 -14.40
CA SER A 160 24.55 9.36 -13.04
C SER A 160 25.76 8.43 -13.04
N SER A 161 26.95 9.00 -12.88
CA SER A 161 28.13 8.23 -12.51
C SER A 161 27.80 7.51 -11.20
N SER A 162 27.85 6.19 -11.18
CA SER A 162 27.81 5.38 -9.96
C SER A 162 28.93 5.85 -9.03
N LYS A 163 28.63 6.76 -8.09
CA LYS A 163 29.59 7.15 -7.07
C LYS A 163 29.95 5.90 -6.29
N GLU A 164 31.25 5.66 -6.16
CA GLU A 164 31.82 4.60 -5.35
C GLU A 164 31.32 4.79 -3.91
N ARG A 165 30.42 3.91 -3.43
CA ARG A 165 29.95 3.95 -2.04
C ARG A 165 31.08 3.46 -1.14
N PHE A 166 31.39 4.22 -0.09
CA PHE A 166 32.45 3.86 0.85
C PHE A 166 31.88 2.96 1.95
N PRO A 167 32.20 1.65 1.98
CA PRO A 167 31.66 0.75 2.99
C PRO A 167 32.23 1.11 4.38
N LEU A 168 31.34 1.16 5.38
CA LEU A 168 31.74 1.36 6.77
C LEU A 168 32.03 0.01 7.44
N PRO A 169 32.92 -0.03 8.46
CA PRO A 169 33.11 -1.26 9.24
C PRO A 169 31.80 -1.73 9.87
N ARG A 170 31.55 -3.04 9.83
CA ARG A 170 30.30 -3.63 10.32
C ARG A 170 30.04 -3.28 11.78
N GLU A 171 31.08 -3.22 12.61
CA GLU A 171 30.98 -2.87 14.03
C GLU A 171 30.40 -1.46 14.22
N VAL A 172 30.77 -0.51 13.35
CA VAL A 172 30.26 0.87 13.41
C VAL A 172 28.77 0.91 13.04
N VAL A 173 28.37 0.15 12.01
CA VAL A 173 26.97 0.04 11.59
C VAL A 173 26.11 -0.64 12.66
N GLU A 174 26.63 -1.69 13.30
CA GLU A 174 25.95 -2.37 14.41
C GLU A 174 25.81 -1.46 15.64
N SER A 175 26.84 -0.68 15.98
CA SER A 175 26.78 0.29 17.07
C SER A 175 25.73 1.39 16.83
N LEU A 176 25.46 1.81 15.58
CA LEU A 176 24.33 2.68 15.25
C LEU A 176 22.98 2.01 15.55
N MET A 177 22.79 0.77 15.10
CA MET A 177 21.52 0.04 15.27
C MET A 177 21.20 -0.26 16.73
N ASN A 178 22.23 -0.55 17.53
CA ASN A 178 22.07 -0.90 18.94
C ASN A 178 22.01 0.34 19.86
N GLY A 179 22.23 1.54 19.31
CA GLY A 179 22.21 2.81 20.04
C GLY A 179 23.46 3.06 20.89
N GLU A 180 24.56 2.36 20.61
CA GLU A 180 25.86 2.59 21.27
C GLU A 180 26.57 3.82 20.69
N LEU A 181 26.40 4.06 19.39
CA LEU A 181 26.87 5.25 18.71
C LEU A 181 25.71 6.24 18.58
N VAL A 182 25.90 7.46 19.10
CA VAL A 182 24.93 8.55 19.02
C VAL A 182 25.52 9.66 18.17
N LEU A 183 24.79 10.08 17.13
CA LEU A 183 25.26 11.10 16.22
C LEU A 183 25.08 12.51 16.82
N PRO A 184 25.95 13.47 16.48
CA PRO A 184 25.80 14.86 16.92
C PRO A 184 24.42 15.41 16.55
N TYR A 185 23.78 16.15 17.46
CA TYR A 185 22.48 16.82 17.25
C TYR A 185 21.28 15.91 16.91
N SER A 186 21.43 14.57 16.92
CA SER A 186 20.32 13.66 16.57
C SER A 186 19.12 13.74 17.52
N LYS A 187 19.32 14.24 18.75
CA LYS A 187 18.26 14.45 19.75
C LYS A 187 17.21 15.50 19.33
N GLU A 188 17.58 16.44 18.46
CA GLU A 188 16.64 17.41 17.88
C GLU A 188 15.60 16.73 16.96
N PHE A 189 15.90 15.51 16.49
CA PHE A 189 15.08 14.70 15.60
C PHE A 189 14.47 13.50 16.34
N SER A 190 13.75 13.79 17.43
CA SER A 190 13.14 12.77 18.27
C SER A 190 12.04 11.98 17.53
N LEU A 191 12.28 10.67 17.32
CA LEU A 191 11.32 9.75 16.73
C LEU A 191 10.58 8.92 17.81
N PRO A 192 9.35 8.46 17.55
CA PRO A 192 8.62 7.56 18.44
C PRO A 192 9.36 6.23 18.66
N PRO A 193 9.15 5.55 19.81
CA PRO A 193 9.77 4.27 20.09
C PRO A 193 9.28 3.16 19.15
N VAL A 194 10.07 2.09 19.05
CA VAL A 194 9.73 0.88 18.28
C VAL A 194 8.94 -0.09 19.15
N VAL A 195 7.67 -0.31 18.80
CA VAL A 195 6.81 -1.34 19.41
C VAL A 195 6.69 -2.50 18.43
N ARG A 196 7.02 -3.72 18.87
CA ARG A 196 6.88 -4.93 18.04
C ARG A 196 5.43 -5.38 17.94
N CYS A 197 5.11 -6.07 16.85
CA CYS A 197 3.82 -6.73 16.69
C CYS A 197 3.52 -7.72 17.82
N ALA A 198 2.31 -7.63 18.38
CA ALA A 198 1.80 -8.56 19.39
C ALA A 198 1.70 -10.01 18.89
N GLY A 199 1.54 -10.18 17.57
CA GLY A 199 1.55 -11.49 16.91
C GLY A 199 2.94 -12.15 16.85
N GLY A 200 4.02 -11.37 16.96
CA GLY A 200 5.39 -11.86 16.87
C GLY A 200 5.90 -12.15 15.46
N CYS A 201 5.38 -11.49 14.42
CA CYS A 201 5.78 -11.75 13.02
C CYS A 201 7.19 -11.28 12.64
N GLY A 202 7.85 -10.46 13.47
CA GLY A 202 9.18 -9.90 13.16
C GLY A 202 9.21 -8.82 12.06
N GLU A 203 8.13 -8.65 11.30
CA GLU A 203 8.06 -7.68 10.19
C GLU A 203 7.34 -6.37 10.55
N ALA A 204 6.26 -6.45 11.33
CA ALA A 204 5.44 -5.28 11.65
C ALA A 204 5.92 -4.60 12.94
N PHE A 205 6.13 -3.29 12.84
CA PHE A 205 6.58 -2.42 13.92
C PHE A 205 5.66 -1.20 14.03
N TYR A 206 5.53 -0.63 15.22
CA TYR A 206 4.57 0.43 15.50
C TYR A 206 5.18 1.54 16.34
N CYS A 207 4.68 2.76 16.17
CA CYS A 207 5.12 3.92 16.97
C CYS A 207 4.53 3.95 18.39
N SER A 208 3.53 3.11 18.67
CA SER A 208 2.85 3.04 19.95
C SER A 208 2.03 1.76 20.10
N LYS A 209 1.65 1.43 21.35
CA LYS A 209 0.71 0.34 21.63
C LYS A 209 -0.65 0.56 20.96
N SER A 210 -1.14 1.81 20.96
CA SER A 210 -2.41 2.14 20.31
C SER A 210 -2.38 1.87 18.79
N CYS A 211 -1.28 2.18 18.09
CA CYS A 211 -1.14 1.82 16.68
C CYS A 211 -1.07 0.31 16.45
N ALA A 212 -0.36 -0.42 17.32
CA ALA A 212 -0.28 -1.87 17.25
C ALA A 212 -1.67 -2.52 17.46
N GLU A 213 -2.42 -2.07 18.46
CA GLU A 213 -3.78 -2.53 18.75
C GLU A 213 -4.75 -2.17 17.63
N ALA A 214 -4.69 -0.94 17.12
CA ALA A 214 -5.54 -0.49 16.02
C ALA A 214 -5.33 -1.32 14.75
N ASP A 215 -4.08 -1.59 14.37
CA ASP A 215 -3.77 -2.42 13.20
C ASP A 215 -4.20 -3.88 13.41
N TRP A 216 -3.94 -4.42 14.61
CA TRP A 216 -4.36 -5.77 15.01
C TRP A 216 -5.87 -5.95 14.90
N GLU A 217 -6.64 -5.00 15.42
CA GLU A 217 -8.09 -4.98 15.37
C GLU A 217 -8.66 -4.70 13.97
N LEU A 218 -7.93 -3.94 13.15
CA LEU A 218 -8.37 -3.55 11.82
C LEU A 218 -8.18 -4.69 10.82
N SER A 219 -7.01 -5.33 10.78
CA SER A 219 -6.76 -6.39 9.78
C SER A 219 -5.60 -7.31 10.15
N HIS A 220 -4.57 -6.81 10.84
CA HIS A 220 -3.30 -7.51 10.96
C HIS A 220 -3.41 -8.84 11.70
N CYS A 221 -4.36 -9.00 12.63
CA CYS A 221 -4.51 -10.28 13.33
C CYS A 221 -4.79 -11.47 12.41
N LEU A 222 -5.45 -11.26 11.25
CA LEU A 222 -5.68 -12.30 10.25
C LEU A 222 -4.52 -12.44 9.25
N LEU A 223 -3.71 -11.40 9.10
CA LEU A 223 -2.61 -11.30 8.13
C LEU A 223 -1.23 -11.34 8.81
N CYS A 224 -1.18 -11.79 10.06
CA CYS A 224 0.07 -11.90 10.80
C CYS A 224 0.73 -13.25 10.50
N THR A 225 2.03 -13.23 10.24
CA THR A 225 2.86 -14.45 10.08
C THR A 225 3.48 -14.91 11.39
N GLY A 226 3.18 -14.23 12.50
CA GLY A 226 3.69 -14.59 13.83
C GLY A 226 2.94 -15.74 14.49
N GLU A 227 3.48 -16.25 15.59
CA GLU A 227 2.93 -17.41 16.30
C GLU A 227 1.56 -17.15 16.92
N SER A 228 1.28 -15.91 17.35
CA SER A 228 -0.01 -15.54 17.93
C SER A 228 -1.03 -15.05 16.88
N SER A 229 -0.83 -15.41 15.61
CA SER A 229 -1.72 -15.05 14.51
C SER A 229 -3.11 -15.67 14.66
N LYS A 230 -4.13 -14.98 14.15
CA LYS A 230 -5.49 -15.49 13.97
C LYS A 230 -5.77 -15.99 12.54
N SER A 231 -4.75 -16.07 11.69
CA SER A 231 -4.82 -16.72 10.38
C SER A 231 -5.20 -18.20 10.53
N LEU A 232 -5.94 -18.74 9.56
CA LEU A 232 -6.28 -20.16 9.53
C LEU A 232 -5.08 -21.05 9.16
N CYS A 233 -4.20 -20.56 8.30
CA CYS A 233 -3.03 -21.30 7.82
C CYS A 233 -1.90 -20.32 7.51
N ARG A 234 -0.88 -20.33 8.38
CA ARG A 234 0.30 -19.46 8.25
C ARG A 234 1.11 -19.79 7.00
N GLU A 235 1.21 -21.05 6.63
CA GLU A 235 1.93 -21.51 5.44
C GLU A 235 1.25 -20.98 4.16
N ALA A 236 -0.08 -21.00 4.11
CA ALA A 236 -0.83 -20.39 3.02
C ALA A 236 -0.66 -18.88 2.98
N LEU A 237 -0.65 -18.21 4.15
CA LEU A 237 -0.41 -16.78 4.25
C LEU A 237 0.98 -16.38 3.74
N LEU A 238 2.01 -17.16 4.09
CA LEU A 238 3.38 -16.92 3.59
C LEU A 238 3.44 -17.07 2.08
N LYS A 239 2.80 -18.10 1.50
CA LYS A 239 2.70 -18.25 0.05
C LYS A 239 1.96 -17.10 -0.63
N PHE A 240 0.89 -16.61 0.01
CA PHE A 240 0.15 -15.44 -0.46
C PHE A 240 1.03 -14.18 -0.46
N ILE A 241 1.74 -13.91 0.64
CA ILE A 241 2.63 -12.74 0.77
C ILE A 241 3.76 -12.82 -0.26
N GLN A 242 4.38 -14.00 -0.41
CA GLN A 242 5.41 -14.22 -1.43
C GLN A 242 4.87 -13.94 -2.83
N HIS A 243 3.71 -14.52 -3.17
CA HIS A 243 3.08 -14.28 -4.45
C HIS A 243 2.80 -12.80 -4.71
N ALA A 244 2.29 -12.07 -3.72
CA ALA A 244 2.03 -10.64 -3.85
C ALA A 244 3.33 -9.84 -4.05
N ASN A 245 4.39 -10.13 -3.29
CA ASN A 245 5.68 -9.46 -3.45
C ASN A 245 6.33 -9.75 -4.80
N ASP A 246 6.15 -10.95 -5.34
CA ASP A 246 6.76 -11.37 -6.61
C ASP A 246 5.97 -10.89 -7.85
N THR A 247 4.73 -10.45 -7.68
CA THR A 247 3.83 -10.14 -8.81
C THR A 247 3.21 -8.76 -8.74
N ASN A 248 2.41 -8.48 -7.70
CA ASN A 248 1.79 -7.18 -7.49
C ASN A 248 1.40 -6.97 -6.02
N ASP A 249 1.93 -5.92 -5.42
CA ASP A 249 1.74 -5.59 -4.01
C ASP A 249 0.31 -5.11 -3.68
N ILE A 250 -0.48 -4.74 -4.69
CA ILE A 250 -1.91 -4.42 -4.58
C ILE A 250 -2.71 -5.57 -3.95
N PHE A 251 -2.24 -6.81 -4.10
CA PHE A 251 -2.87 -7.97 -3.47
C PHE A 251 -2.82 -7.87 -1.94
N LEU A 252 -1.75 -7.30 -1.37
CA LEU A 252 -1.65 -7.06 0.07
C LEU A 252 -2.69 -6.04 0.55
N LEU A 253 -2.97 -5.00 -0.25
CA LEU A 253 -4.08 -4.07 0.04
C LEU A 253 -5.42 -4.78 -0.01
N ALA A 254 -5.65 -5.60 -1.05
CA ALA A 254 -6.90 -6.35 -1.19
C ALA A 254 -7.11 -7.33 -0.02
N ALA A 255 -6.04 -7.96 0.47
CA ALA A 255 -6.07 -8.81 1.67
C ALA A 255 -6.44 -8.03 2.93
N LYS A 256 -5.91 -6.81 3.11
CA LYS A 256 -6.30 -5.93 4.22
C LYS A 256 -7.78 -5.54 4.15
N VAL A 257 -8.30 -5.25 2.95
CA VAL A 257 -9.74 -4.96 2.75
C VAL A 257 -10.62 -6.14 3.17
N ILE A 258 -10.34 -7.33 2.66
CA ILE A 258 -11.12 -8.55 3.00
C ILE A 258 -11.04 -8.82 4.50
N SER A 259 -9.83 -8.79 5.07
CA SER A 259 -9.61 -9.06 6.49
C SER A 259 -10.33 -8.04 7.38
N SER A 260 -10.27 -6.76 7.03
CA SER A 260 -10.96 -5.71 7.79
C SER A 260 -12.47 -5.82 7.72
N THR A 261 -13.02 -6.25 6.58
CA THR A 261 -14.45 -6.46 6.40
C THR A 261 -14.91 -7.67 7.23
N ILE A 262 -14.14 -8.78 7.23
CA ILE A 262 -14.41 -9.95 8.08
C ILE A 262 -14.42 -9.55 9.56
N LEU A 263 -13.41 -8.81 10.02
CA LEU A 263 -13.32 -8.40 11.43
C LEU A 263 -14.43 -7.41 11.82
N ARG A 264 -14.79 -6.49 10.92
CA ARG A 264 -15.91 -5.57 11.12
C ARG A 264 -17.24 -6.31 11.17
N TYR A 265 -17.47 -7.28 10.28
CA TYR A 265 -18.66 -8.15 10.32
C TYR A 265 -18.78 -8.89 11.65
N ARG A 266 -17.68 -9.50 12.12
CA ARG A 266 -17.65 -10.20 13.42
C ARG A 266 -18.00 -9.26 14.58
N LYS A 267 -17.45 -8.04 14.59
CA LYS A 267 -17.77 -7.02 15.61
C LYS A 267 -19.26 -6.65 15.58
N LEU A 268 -19.81 -6.34 14.40
CA LEU A 268 -21.23 -6.00 14.23
C LEU A 268 -22.16 -7.13 14.68
N LYS A 269 -21.81 -8.38 14.36
CA LYS A 269 -22.59 -9.56 14.76
C LYS A 269 -22.64 -9.74 16.27
N VAL A 270 -21.51 -9.58 16.97
CA VAL A 270 -21.46 -9.64 18.43
C VAL A 270 -22.33 -8.55 19.05
N THR A 271 -22.20 -7.29 18.60
CA THR A 271 -23.03 -6.18 19.10
C THR A 271 -24.52 -6.44 18.89
N HIS A 272 -24.90 -6.92 17.70
CA HIS A 272 -26.30 -7.23 17.39
C HIS A 272 -26.88 -8.34 18.29
N LEU A 273 -26.09 -9.37 18.62
CA LEU A 273 -26.50 -10.44 19.54
C LEU A 273 -26.68 -9.90 20.97
N GLU A 274 -25.74 -9.07 21.46
CA GLU A 274 -25.85 -8.44 22.78
C GLU A 274 -27.05 -7.50 22.91
N GLU A 275 -27.38 -6.75 21.85
CA GLU A 275 -28.55 -5.87 21.80
C GLU A 275 -29.86 -6.67 21.82
N ARG A 276 -29.90 -7.81 21.11
CA ARG A 276 -31.05 -8.73 21.10
C ARG A 276 -31.31 -9.36 22.47
N GLU A 277 -30.25 -9.71 23.21
CA GLU A 277 -30.36 -10.23 24.58
C GLU A 277 -30.87 -9.17 25.57
N LYS A 278 -30.55 -7.89 25.35
CA LYS A 278 -30.98 -6.76 26.20
C LYS A 278 -32.40 -6.29 25.88
N CYS A 279 -32.82 -6.32 24.62
CA CYS A 279 -34.16 -5.94 24.17
C CYS A 279 -35.05 -7.19 24.03
N ALA A 280 -35.67 -7.63 25.13
CA ALA A 280 -36.66 -8.71 25.16
C ALA A 280 -38.02 -8.32 24.50
N THR A 281 -38.02 -7.63 23.36
CA THR A 281 -39.21 -7.35 22.55
C THR A 281 -39.15 -8.08 21.21
N PRO A 282 -40.23 -8.75 20.75
CA PRO A 282 -40.16 -9.72 19.64
C PRO A 282 -40.04 -9.08 18.24
N ASN A 283 -39.89 -7.76 18.14
CA ASN A 283 -40.07 -7.00 16.90
C ASN A 283 -38.78 -6.37 16.35
N VAL A 284 -37.60 -6.76 16.85
CA VAL A 284 -36.34 -6.32 16.21
C VAL A 284 -36.20 -7.08 14.89
N SER A 285 -36.30 -6.34 13.79
CA SER A 285 -36.06 -6.79 12.42
C SER A 285 -34.89 -7.79 12.38
N ASP A 286 -35.15 -9.00 11.88
CA ASP A 286 -34.14 -10.03 11.72
C ASP A 286 -33.11 -9.55 10.68
N HIS A 287 -32.03 -8.93 11.14
CA HIS A 287 -30.93 -8.56 10.26
C HIS A 287 -30.28 -9.86 9.78
N SER A 288 -30.58 -10.24 8.55
CA SER A 288 -29.93 -11.37 7.89
C SER A 288 -28.40 -11.21 7.90
N ASP A 289 -27.66 -12.32 7.93
CA ASP A 289 -26.18 -12.30 7.92
C ASP A 289 -25.62 -11.43 6.77
N ILE A 290 -26.32 -11.38 5.62
CA ILE A 290 -25.96 -10.51 4.50
C ILE A 290 -26.13 -9.01 4.81
N SER A 291 -27.13 -8.60 5.60
CA SER A 291 -27.31 -7.20 6.01
C SER A 291 -26.13 -6.70 6.85
N LEU A 292 -25.65 -7.54 7.78
CA LEU A 292 -24.47 -7.22 8.59
C LEU A 292 -23.19 -7.17 7.74
N LEU A 293 -23.08 -8.06 6.74
CA LEU A 293 -21.96 -8.07 5.81
C LEU A 293 -21.95 -6.81 4.93
N LEU A 294 -23.10 -6.37 4.43
CA LEU A 294 -23.24 -5.12 3.67
C LEU A 294 -22.85 -3.89 4.50
N GLU A 295 -23.22 -3.84 5.78
CA GLU A 295 -22.81 -2.76 6.69
C GLU A 295 -21.31 -2.82 7.04
N ALA A 296 -20.72 -4.02 7.09
CA ALA A 296 -19.28 -4.18 7.19
C ALA A 296 -18.56 -3.70 5.92
N TRP A 297 -19.10 -4.01 4.75
CA TRP A 297 -18.56 -3.66 3.43
C TRP A 297 -18.74 -2.18 3.05
N LYS A 298 -19.63 -1.47 3.74
CA LYS A 298 -20.03 -0.09 3.43
C LYS A 298 -18.89 0.90 3.13
N PRO A 299 -17.75 0.92 3.84
CA PRO A 299 -16.65 1.82 3.48
C PRO A 299 -16.07 1.54 2.08
N ILE A 300 -16.05 0.28 1.68
CA ILE A 300 -15.55 -0.19 0.38
C ILE A 300 -16.62 -0.02 -0.70
N SER A 301 -17.90 -0.12 -0.36
CA SER A 301 -19.00 0.10 -1.31
C SER A 301 -18.98 1.51 -1.92
N MET A 302 -18.36 2.47 -1.24
CA MET A 302 -18.24 3.87 -1.70
C MET A 302 -17.13 4.08 -2.75
N GLY A 303 -16.26 3.10 -2.99
CA GLY A 303 -15.21 3.15 -4.02
C GLY A 303 -15.70 2.80 -5.43
N HIS A 304 -14.86 3.03 -6.43
CA HIS A 304 -15.17 2.68 -7.82
C HIS A 304 -15.34 1.16 -8.01
N LYS A 305 -16.14 0.75 -9.01
CA LYS A 305 -16.65 -0.63 -9.14
C LYS A 305 -16.17 -1.40 -10.38
N LYS A 306 -15.21 -0.87 -11.13
CA LYS A 306 -14.60 -1.65 -12.24
C LYS A 306 -13.62 -2.68 -11.71
N ARG A 307 -13.57 -3.82 -12.40
CA ARG A 307 -12.63 -4.91 -12.15
C ARG A 307 -11.28 -4.55 -12.75
N TRP A 308 -10.21 -5.04 -12.13
CA TRP A 308 -8.84 -4.75 -12.53
C TRP A 308 -8.59 -5.00 -14.03
N TRP A 309 -8.92 -6.21 -14.50
CA TRP A 309 -8.77 -6.53 -15.91
C TRP A 309 -9.65 -5.67 -16.82
N ASP A 310 -10.77 -5.09 -16.37
CA ASP A 310 -11.60 -4.23 -17.22
C ASP A 310 -11.10 -2.77 -17.30
N CYS A 311 -10.15 -2.35 -16.45
CA CYS A 311 -9.84 -0.93 -16.27
C CYS A 311 -8.38 -0.54 -16.38
N VAL A 312 -7.45 -1.49 -16.32
CA VAL A 312 -6.02 -1.22 -16.57
C VAL A 312 -5.82 -0.79 -18.01
N ALA A 313 -4.97 0.21 -18.26
CA ALA A 313 -4.60 0.59 -19.61
C ALA A 313 -3.80 -0.54 -20.27
N LEU A 314 -3.97 -0.74 -21.57
CA LEU A 314 -3.10 -1.67 -22.29
C LEU A 314 -1.68 -1.07 -22.30
N PRO A 315 -0.64 -1.82 -21.90
CA PRO A 315 0.74 -1.37 -22.01
C PRO A 315 1.12 -1.05 -23.46
N ASP A 316 2.02 -0.09 -23.68
CA ASP A 316 2.43 0.36 -25.03
C ASP A 316 3.09 -0.77 -25.84
N ASP A 317 3.64 -1.78 -25.16
CA ASP A 317 4.31 -2.95 -25.72
C ASP A 317 3.37 -4.12 -26.04
N VAL A 318 2.08 -4.02 -25.71
CA VAL A 318 1.08 -5.05 -26.02
C VAL A 318 0.25 -4.62 -27.23
N ASP A 319 0.25 -5.44 -28.30
CA ASP A 319 -0.61 -5.17 -29.46
C ASP A 319 -2.09 -5.28 -29.06
N SER A 320 -2.91 -4.39 -29.61
CA SER A 320 -4.37 -4.45 -29.53
C SER A 320 -4.96 -5.83 -29.86
N SER A 321 -4.32 -6.63 -30.72
CA SER A 321 -4.75 -8.01 -31.02
C SER A 321 -4.65 -8.95 -29.83
N ASP A 322 -3.73 -8.67 -28.90
CA ASP A 322 -3.41 -9.51 -27.74
C ASP A 322 -4.13 -9.05 -26.47
N GLU A 323 -4.96 -8.01 -26.55
CA GLU A 323 -5.69 -7.47 -25.39
C GLU A 323 -6.45 -8.57 -24.65
N ALA A 324 -7.17 -9.45 -25.35
CA ALA A 324 -7.93 -10.51 -24.69
C ALA A 324 -7.04 -11.45 -23.86
N ALA A 325 -5.84 -11.78 -24.36
CA ALA A 325 -4.89 -12.64 -23.66
C ALA A 325 -4.31 -11.92 -22.44
N PHE A 326 -3.91 -10.66 -22.58
CA PHE A 326 -3.45 -9.82 -21.48
C PHE A 326 -4.49 -9.72 -20.35
N ARG A 327 -5.74 -9.45 -20.69
CA ARG A 327 -6.86 -9.35 -19.74
C ARG A 327 -7.10 -10.67 -19.01
N MET A 328 -6.96 -11.80 -19.71
CA MET A 328 -7.07 -13.14 -19.13
C MET A 328 -5.93 -13.42 -18.14
N GLN A 329 -4.69 -13.05 -18.47
CA GLN A 329 -3.54 -13.19 -17.56
C GLN A 329 -3.75 -12.43 -16.25
N LEU A 330 -4.25 -11.18 -16.31
CA LEU A 330 -4.59 -10.41 -15.10
C LEU A 330 -5.64 -11.12 -14.25
N LYS A 331 -6.65 -11.72 -14.89
CA LYS A 331 -7.71 -12.47 -14.21
C LYS A 331 -7.19 -13.74 -13.55
N GLU A 332 -6.34 -14.50 -14.23
CA GLU A 332 -5.68 -15.70 -13.69
C GLU A 332 -4.78 -15.37 -12.51
N LEU A 333 -4.02 -14.28 -12.62
CA LEU A 333 -3.15 -13.78 -11.56
C LEU A 333 -3.96 -13.40 -10.32
N ALA A 334 -5.03 -12.63 -10.49
CA ALA A 334 -5.94 -12.29 -9.41
C ALA A 334 -6.60 -13.53 -8.79
N PHE A 335 -6.94 -14.54 -9.59
CA PHE A 335 -7.56 -15.76 -9.09
C PHE A 335 -6.58 -16.61 -8.28
N LYS A 336 -5.35 -16.79 -8.73
CA LYS A 336 -4.29 -17.48 -7.98
C LYS A 336 -4.04 -16.79 -6.63
N SER A 337 -3.93 -15.46 -6.64
CA SER A 337 -3.78 -14.66 -5.43
C SER A 337 -4.96 -14.85 -4.46
N LEU A 338 -6.19 -14.81 -4.97
CA LEU A 338 -7.40 -15.03 -4.19
C LEU A 338 -7.46 -16.43 -3.57
N GLN A 339 -7.05 -17.48 -4.29
CA GLN A 339 -7.03 -18.84 -3.77
C GLN A 339 -6.05 -18.97 -2.59
N LEU A 340 -4.86 -18.38 -2.70
CA LEU A 340 -3.88 -18.35 -1.62
C LEU A 340 -4.41 -17.58 -0.39
N LEU A 341 -5.02 -16.41 -0.61
CA LEU A 341 -5.63 -15.62 0.46
C LEU A 341 -6.78 -16.38 1.13
N LYS A 342 -7.65 -17.02 0.34
CA LYS A 342 -8.75 -17.84 0.84
C LYS A 342 -8.23 -18.94 1.76
N ALA A 343 -7.21 -19.68 1.34
CA ALA A 343 -6.60 -20.71 2.17
C ALA A 343 -6.04 -20.16 3.50
N ALA A 344 -5.59 -18.90 3.52
CA ALA A 344 -5.03 -18.25 4.71
C ALA A 344 -6.08 -17.68 5.68
N VAL A 345 -7.17 -17.08 5.20
CA VAL A 345 -8.09 -16.27 6.04
C VAL A 345 -9.58 -16.52 5.81
N PHE A 346 -9.95 -17.65 5.21
CA PHE A 346 -11.35 -17.99 4.92
C PHE A 346 -12.29 -17.79 6.12
N SER A 347 -13.48 -17.25 5.86
CA SER A 347 -14.55 -17.12 6.84
C SER A 347 -15.84 -17.58 6.19
N LYS A 348 -16.43 -18.68 6.68
CA LYS A 348 -17.65 -19.26 6.10
C LYS A 348 -18.81 -18.27 6.07
N GLU A 349 -18.94 -17.46 7.11
CA GLU A 349 -19.99 -16.43 7.23
C GLU A 349 -19.76 -15.22 6.29
N CYS A 350 -18.55 -15.09 5.76
CA CYS A 350 -18.18 -14.05 4.80
C CYS A 350 -17.72 -14.67 3.47
N GLU A 351 -18.17 -15.89 3.16
CA GLU A 351 -17.77 -16.63 1.95
C GLU A 351 -17.93 -15.81 0.65
N PRO A 352 -18.98 -14.97 0.48
CA PRO A 352 -19.10 -14.10 -0.69
C PRO A 352 -17.90 -13.17 -0.94
N LEU A 353 -17.16 -12.76 0.10
CA LEU A 353 -15.99 -11.88 -0.07
C LEU A 353 -14.84 -12.54 -0.85
N PHE A 354 -14.84 -13.87 -0.97
CA PHE A 354 -13.84 -14.64 -1.73
C PHE A 354 -14.30 -14.93 -3.17
N SER A 355 -15.20 -14.09 -3.70
CA SER A 355 -15.58 -14.01 -5.11
C SER A 355 -14.45 -13.39 -5.94
N LEU A 356 -14.23 -13.90 -7.15
CA LEU A 356 -13.22 -13.33 -8.06
C LEU A 356 -13.67 -11.95 -8.55
N GLU A 357 -14.97 -11.78 -8.77
CA GLU A 357 -15.57 -10.51 -9.14
C GLU A 357 -15.35 -9.43 -8.06
N ILE A 358 -15.57 -9.76 -6.79
CA ILE A 358 -15.29 -8.85 -5.66
C ILE A 358 -13.80 -8.56 -5.56
N TYR A 359 -12.95 -9.58 -5.65
CA TYR A 359 -11.51 -9.40 -5.54
C TYR A 359 -10.94 -8.52 -6.66
N GLY A 360 -11.34 -8.79 -7.91
CA GLY A 360 -11.00 -7.98 -9.08
C GLY A 360 -11.47 -6.54 -8.95
N GLN A 361 -12.64 -6.30 -8.35
CA GLN A 361 -13.13 -4.94 -8.07
C GLN A 361 -12.31 -4.23 -7.00
N ILE A 362 -11.92 -4.93 -5.92
CA ILE A 362 -11.05 -4.34 -4.89
C ILE A 362 -9.74 -3.89 -5.52
N ILE A 363 -9.12 -4.74 -6.34
CA ILE A 363 -7.87 -4.42 -7.04
C ILE A 363 -8.07 -3.26 -8.01
N GLY A 364 -9.08 -3.33 -8.89
CA GLY A 364 -9.36 -2.27 -9.87
C GLY A 364 -9.72 -0.94 -9.21
N MET A 365 -10.31 -0.97 -8.01
CA MET A 365 -10.53 0.23 -7.20
C MET A 365 -9.20 0.88 -6.83
N PHE A 366 -8.25 0.14 -6.27
CA PHE A 366 -6.92 0.66 -5.89
C PHE A 366 -6.11 1.12 -7.10
N GLU A 367 -6.10 0.34 -8.18
CA GLU A 367 -5.36 0.65 -9.41
C GLU A 367 -5.78 2.00 -10.00
N LEU A 368 -7.09 2.25 -10.09
CA LEU A 368 -7.63 3.47 -10.70
C LEU A 368 -7.55 4.70 -9.81
N ASN A 369 -7.32 4.55 -8.50
CA ASN A 369 -7.18 5.68 -7.60
C ASN A 369 -5.91 5.53 -6.77
N ASN A 370 -4.84 5.02 -7.40
CA ASN A 370 -3.57 4.81 -6.74
C ASN A 370 -3.06 6.15 -6.21
N LEU A 371 -3.08 6.30 -4.89
CA LEU A 371 -2.55 7.47 -4.20
C LEU A 371 -1.28 7.04 -3.50
N ASP A 372 -0.18 7.60 -3.99
CA ASP A 372 1.13 7.38 -3.38
C ASP A 372 1.10 7.79 -1.91
N LEU A 373 1.56 6.88 -1.07
CA LEU A 373 1.95 7.17 0.30
C LEU A 373 3.40 7.62 0.26
N VAL A 374 3.63 8.89 0.58
CA VAL A 374 4.98 9.45 0.73
C VAL A 374 5.10 10.10 2.11
N VAL A 375 6.04 9.63 2.92
CA VAL A 375 6.42 10.26 4.20
C VAL A 375 7.89 10.66 4.12
N ALA A 376 8.16 11.95 4.25
CA ALA A 376 9.50 12.53 4.16
C ALA A 376 10.45 11.90 5.21
N SER A 377 11.71 11.74 4.82
CA SER A 377 12.72 11.08 5.64
C SER A 377 13.26 12.03 6.71
N PRO A 378 13.25 11.65 8.00
CA PRO A 378 13.90 12.46 9.04
C PRO A 378 15.43 12.45 8.92
N VAL A 379 15.99 11.51 8.14
CA VAL A 379 17.44 11.46 7.85
C VAL A 379 17.84 12.61 6.92
N GLU A 380 16.97 12.98 5.97
CA GLU A 380 17.19 14.16 5.12
C GLU A 380 17.20 15.43 5.97
N ASP A 381 16.16 15.64 6.78
CA ASP A 381 16.07 16.81 7.67
C ASP A 381 17.26 16.89 8.62
N TYR A 382 17.75 15.74 9.10
CA TYR A 382 18.94 15.65 9.95
C TYR A 382 20.19 16.15 9.23
N PHE A 383 20.51 15.65 8.03
CA PHE A 383 21.71 16.06 7.32
C PHE A 383 21.62 17.51 6.83
N LEU A 384 20.43 17.99 6.44
CA LEU A 384 20.21 19.40 6.13
C LEU A 384 20.48 20.30 7.35
N TYR A 385 20.02 19.89 8.53
CA TYR A 385 20.31 20.62 9.77
C TYR A 385 21.82 20.69 10.07
N ILE A 386 22.55 19.59 9.88
CA ILE A 386 24.01 19.59 10.06
C ILE A 386 24.69 20.54 9.05
N ASP A 387 24.24 20.57 7.80
CA ASP A 387 24.78 21.45 6.77
C ASP A 387 24.50 22.94 7.07
N ASP A 388 23.37 23.24 7.69
CA ASP A 388 22.94 24.59 8.07
C ASP A 388 23.57 25.11 9.38
N LEU A 389 24.34 24.28 10.11
CA LEU A 389 25.00 24.70 11.35
C LEU A 389 26.03 25.83 11.10
N PRO A 390 26.18 26.78 12.05
CA PRO A 390 27.27 27.76 11.99
C PRO A 390 28.63 27.11 12.25
N TYR A 391 29.70 27.84 11.90
CA TYR A 391 31.06 27.49 12.29
C TYR A 391 31.36 28.00 13.71
N PRO A 392 32.05 27.21 14.56
CA PRO A 392 32.75 25.95 14.25
C PRO A 392 31.93 24.65 14.42
N GLU A 393 30.68 24.73 14.89
CA GLU A 393 29.83 23.58 15.23
C GLU A 393 29.64 22.62 14.05
N LYS A 394 29.41 23.16 12.84
CA LYS A 394 29.32 22.39 11.60
C LYS A 394 30.52 21.48 11.39
N GLN A 395 31.73 22.04 11.53
CA GLN A 395 32.97 21.30 11.28
C GLN A 395 33.15 20.13 12.25
N GLU A 396 32.80 20.31 13.54
CA GLU A 396 32.89 19.24 14.52
C GLU A 396 31.82 18.16 14.30
N ALA A 397 30.62 18.55 13.88
CA ALA A 397 29.56 17.61 13.55
C ALA A 397 29.91 16.78 12.30
N GLU A 398 30.36 17.43 11.23
CA GLU A 398 30.72 16.78 9.97
C GLU A 398 31.86 15.77 10.12
N LYS A 399 32.83 15.99 11.02
CA LYS A 399 33.87 14.98 11.31
C LYS A 399 33.29 13.63 11.71
N VAL A 400 32.12 13.61 12.34
CA VAL A 400 31.43 12.40 12.78
C VAL A 400 30.42 11.94 11.74
N THR A 401 29.65 12.85 11.14
CA THR A 401 28.50 12.51 10.31
C THR A 401 28.85 12.26 8.84
N ARG A 402 29.93 12.87 8.33
CA ARG A 402 30.33 12.78 6.92
C ARG A 402 30.56 11.35 6.42
N PRO A 403 31.24 10.45 7.17
CA PRO A 403 31.41 9.07 6.73
C PRO A 403 30.07 8.34 6.49
N PHE A 404 29.05 8.63 7.31
CA PHE A 404 27.72 8.04 7.14
C PHE A 404 26.98 8.63 5.94
N LEU A 405 27.07 9.94 5.73
CA LEU A 405 26.48 10.58 4.55
C LEU A 405 27.12 10.07 3.26
N ASP A 406 28.45 9.93 3.23
CA ASP A 406 29.18 9.43 2.07
C ASP A 406 28.88 7.93 1.81
N ALA A 407 28.68 7.13 2.86
CA ALA A 407 28.27 5.73 2.73
C ALA A 407 26.84 5.57 2.20
N LEU A 408 25.92 6.44 2.64
CA LEU A 408 24.55 6.49 2.13
C LEU A 408 24.48 6.99 0.68
N GLY A 409 25.37 7.91 0.29
CA GLY A 409 25.39 8.50 -1.05
C GLY A 409 24.13 9.33 -1.35
N ASP A 410 23.72 9.38 -2.63
CA ASP A 410 22.53 10.14 -3.08
C ASP A 410 21.21 9.58 -2.50
N ASP A 411 21.29 8.42 -1.89
CA ASP A 411 20.21 7.65 -1.36
C ASP A 411 19.75 8.15 0.02
N TYR A 412 20.54 8.97 0.74
CA TYR A 412 20.30 9.38 2.15
C TYR A 412 18.89 9.92 2.46
N SER A 413 18.21 10.51 1.47
CA SER A 413 16.89 11.15 1.60
C SER A 413 15.70 10.25 1.23
N VAL A 414 15.91 8.95 0.98
CA VAL A 414 14.82 8.02 0.63
C VAL A 414 13.66 8.11 1.62
N CYS A 415 12.50 8.45 1.10
CA CYS A 415 11.25 8.60 1.84
C CYS A 415 10.56 7.24 2.03
N CYS A 416 9.65 7.17 3.00
CA CYS A 416 8.76 6.01 3.08
C CYS A 416 7.77 6.09 1.91
N GLN A 417 7.75 5.03 1.11
CA GLN A 417 6.91 4.89 -0.08
C GLN A 417 5.95 3.71 0.06
N GLY A 418 4.77 3.87 -0.50
CA GLY A 418 3.74 2.84 -0.45
C GLY A 418 2.49 3.24 -1.20
N GLN A 419 1.46 2.42 -1.05
CA GLN A 419 0.14 2.69 -1.58
C GLN A 419 -0.84 2.88 -0.43
N ARG A 420 -1.75 3.86 -0.59
CA ARG A 420 -2.79 4.11 0.39
C ARG A 420 -4.12 4.46 -0.24
N TRP A 421 -5.15 4.31 0.57
CA TRP A 421 -6.51 4.64 0.19
C TRP A 421 -7.19 5.46 1.26
N PRO A 422 -7.53 6.73 1.00
CA PRO A 422 -8.25 7.57 1.93
C PRO A 422 -9.72 7.13 1.98
N SER A 423 -10.28 7.09 3.17
CA SER A 423 -11.71 6.75 3.39
C SER A 423 -12.72 7.63 2.64
N ASN A 424 -12.31 8.80 2.17
CA ASN A 424 -13.16 9.71 1.41
C ASN A 424 -13.30 9.31 -0.07
N ASN A 425 -12.48 8.38 -0.60
CA ASN A 425 -12.67 7.75 -1.91
C ASN A 425 -12.87 8.74 -3.10
N TYR A 426 -12.23 9.91 -3.10
CA TYR A 426 -12.26 10.84 -4.25
C TYR A 426 -11.09 10.55 -5.18
N CYS A 427 -11.33 10.58 -6.50
CA CYS A 427 -10.28 10.88 -7.45
C CYS A 427 -9.87 12.33 -7.24
N THR A 428 -8.67 12.59 -6.74
CA THR A 428 -8.09 13.93 -6.80
C THR A 428 -7.52 14.18 -8.20
N GLN A 429 -8.39 14.29 -9.21
CA GLN A 429 -8.06 15.10 -10.38
C GLN A 429 -8.46 16.54 -10.05
N THR A 430 -7.55 17.27 -9.41
CA THR A 430 -7.67 18.73 -9.30
C THR A 430 -7.46 19.35 -10.68
N HIS A 431 -8.52 19.44 -11.48
CA HIS A 431 -8.59 20.42 -12.55
C HIS A 431 -8.93 21.78 -11.94
N LEU A 432 -7.91 22.49 -11.46
CA LEU A 432 -8.02 23.92 -11.18
C LEU A 432 -7.72 24.68 -12.46
N GLN A 433 -8.75 25.30 -13.06
CA GLN A 433 -8.54 26.41 -13.97
C GLN A 433 -7.92 27.57 -13.17
N GLY A 434 -6.61 27.71 -13.27
CA GLY A 434 -5.86 28.77 -12.61
C GLY A 434 -4.60 28.20 -11.97
N GLY A 435 -3.48 28.31 -12.68
CA GLY A 435 -2.20 27.75 -12.28
C GLY A 435 -1.77 28.20 -10.87
N ARG A 436 -1.64 27.21 -9.98
CA ARG A 436 -0.57 27.05 -8.98
C ARG A 436 -0.85 25.74 -8.22
N GLY A 437 0.07 24.79 -8.32
CA GLY A 437 -0.04 23.48 -7.66
C GLY A 437 0.02 23.63 -6.15
N TYR A 438 -0.90 22.98 -5.44
CA TYR A 438 -0.87 22.86 -3.99
C TYR A 438 -0.20 21.53 -3.63
N ASN A 439 0.84 21.60 -2.79
CA ASN A 439 1.50 20.41 -2.24
C ASN A 439 0.59 19.73 -1.22
N PHE A 440 0.21 18.48 -1.47
CA PHE A 440 -0.35 17.60 -0.44
C PHE A 440 0.77 17.16 0.50
N ILE A 441 0.96 17.88 1.59
CA ILE A 441 1.90 17.47 2.65
C ILE A 441 1.17 16.47 3.56
N CYS A 442 1.57 15.20 3.51
CA CYS A 442 1.23 14.24 4.56
C CYS A 442 1.99 14.62 5.83
N ARG A 443 1.26 14.99 6.89
CA ARG A 443 1.80 15.13 8.25
C ARG A 443 1.26 14.05 9.16
#